data_AF-A0A955TBW4-F1
#
_entry.id   AF-A0A955TBW4-F1
#
_cell.length_a   1.000
_cell.length_b   1.000
_cell.length_c   1.000
_cell.angle_alpha   90.00
_cell.angle_beta   90.00
_cell.angle_gamma   90.00
#
_symmetry.space_group_name_H-M   'P 1'
#
loop_
_entity.id
_entity.type
_entity.pdbx_description
1 polymer ?
#
loop_
_entity_poly.entity_id
_entity_poly.type
_entity_poly.pdbx_seq_one_letter_code
_entity_poly.pdbx_strand_id
1 'polypeptide(L)'
;SWVLIYAWSPLVLKEYANTGHYDPVVVFLTLLGLRLALEIKERLKFRVLSGAVFGAAIACKAFPLLFLPFLWKRLKAWGMAAAGITLLLLYIPFLGVGSRLFTGLATYSDRWEFNSGLVAFNEWWISALQSLWVSAPVTESVRGDGVPNALFTFAGVEFTLDAFFMAKAISGLLILGMLGYLTWVSLKESEERGASPIVPVRRVYLMIGTLLLASPVTDPWYLCWIVPFLCLFPNKAWLYFTFSAQVYYLYFWNDWSYVTFSDLSWLGVDSSWEIARMVEYIPFFLLLVWGWWHSRKNSETIPRL
;
A
#
# COMPACT_ATOMS: atom_id res chain seq x y z
N SER A 1 6.96 -25.51 8.52
CA SER A 1 5.85 -24.69 9.06
C SER A 1 5.95 -23.30 8.46
N TRP A 2 4.93 -22.79 7.76
CA TRP A 2 4.98 -21.51 7.02
C TRP A 2 5.09 -20.26 7.92
N VAL A 3 4.77 -20.40 9.21
CA VAL A 3 4.94 -19.35 10.24
C VAL A 3 6.39 -18.84 10.33
N LEU A 4 7.37 -19.65 9.93
CA LEU A 4 8.77 -19.25 9.86
C LEU A 4 9.02 -18.07 8.91
N ILE A 5 8.17 -17.87 7.88
CA ILE A 5 8.24 -16.69 7.00
C ILE A 5 8.14 -15.41 7.83
N TYR A 6 7.21 -15.35 8.79
CA TYR A 6 7.06 -14.18 9.65
C TYR A 6 8.16 -14.12 10.71
N ALA A 7 8.36 -15.22 11.44
CA ALA A 7 9.28 -15.24 12.59
C ALA A 7 10.75 -14.98 12.20
N TRP A 8 11.15 -15.39 10.99
CA TRP A 8 12.51 -15.22 10.48
C TRP A 8 12.59 -14.24 9.30
N SER A 9 11.56 -13.43 9.06
CA SER A 9 11.66 -12.35 8.06
C SER A 9 12.74 -11.35 8.50
N PRO A 10 13.81 -11.15 7.72
CA PRO A 10 14.86 -10.19 8.07
C PRO A 10 14.30 -8.78 8.23
N LEU A 11 13.30 -8.44 7.42
CA LEU A 11 12.63 -7.15 7.47
C LEU A 11 11.79 -6.99 8.74
N VAL A 12 11.03 -8.01 9.15
CA VAL A 12 10.28 -7.95 10.44
C VAL A 12 11.24 -7.81 11.61
N LEU A 13 12.35 -8.56 11.61
CA LEU A 13 13.36 -8.45 12.66
C LEU A 13 14.01 -7.06 12.67
N LYS A 14 14.32 -6.51 11.50
CA LYS A 14 14.90 -5.17 11.37
C LYS A 14 13.93 -4.09 11.83
N GLU A 15 12.74 -4.02 11.25
CA GLU A 15 11.80 -2.92 11.48
C GLU A 15 11.14 -3.00 12.86
N TYR A 16 10.70 -4.20 13.25
CA TYR A 16 9.87 -4.35 14.45
C TYR A 16 10.71 -4.60 15.70
N ALA A 17 11.68 -5.53 15.63
CA ALA A 17 12.46 -5.89 16.80
C ALA A 17 13.67 -4.96 17.03
N ASN A 18 14.37 -4.55 15.97
CA ASN A 18 15.58 -3.73 16.09
C ASN A 18 15.29 -2.22 16.08
N THR A 19 14.50 -1.72 15.13
CA THR A 19 14.20 -0.29 14.98
C THR A 19 13.05 0.17 15.88
N GLY A 20 12.18 -0.75 16.33
CA GLY A 20 11.06 -0.43 17.22
C GLY A 20 9.92 0.33 16.53
N HIS A 21 9.69 0.10 15.24
CA HIS A 21 8.51 0.65 14.56
C HIS A 21 7.22 0.20 15.25
N TYR A 22 6.23 1.09 15.29
CA TYR A 22 4.95 0.85 15.99
C TYR A 22 3.93 0.09 15.14
N ASP A 23 4.22 -0.13 13.85
CA ASP A 23 3.40 -0.91 12.91
C ASP A 23 2.99 -2.33 13.37
N PRO A 24 3.74 -3.07 14.23
CA PRO A 24 3.25 -4.34 14.80
C PRO A 24 1.88 -4.22 15.48
N VAL A 25 1.59 -3.08 16.11
CA VAL A 25 0.35 -2.85 16.85
C VAL A 25 -0.85 -2.87 15.89
N VAL A 26 -0.77 -2.12 14.79
CA VAL A 26 -1.86 -2.08 13.80
C VAL A 26 -2.00 -3.41 13.07
N VAL A 27 -0.89 -4.09 12.77
CA VAL A 27 -0.90 -5.43 12.16
C VAL A 27 -1.58 -6.44 13.10
N PHE A 28 -1.21 -6.45 14.39
CA PHE A 28 -1.83 -7.32 15.39
C PHE A 28 -3.33 -7.06 15.52
N LEU A 29 -3.74 -5.80 15.70
CA LEU A 29 -5.14 -5.43 15.82
C LEU A 29 -5.93 -5.80 14.56
N THR A 30 -5.34 -5.63 13.38
CA THR A 30 -5.96 -6.03 12.10
C THR A 30 -6.20 -7.53 12.03
N LEU A 31 -5.20 -8.35 12.38
CA LEU A 31 -5.31 -9.81 12.39
C LEU A 31 -6.29 -10.31 13.46
N LEU A 32 -6.30 -9.67 14.64
CA LEU A 32 -7.25 -9.98 15.71
C LEU A 32 -8.68 -9.63 15.29
N GLY A 33 -8.91 -8.44 14.75
CA GLY A 33 -10.20 -8.01 14.22
C GLY A 33 -10.71 -8.96 13.14
N LEU A 34 -9.83 -9.36 12.22
CA LEU A 34 -10.13 -10.35 11.19
C LEU A 34 -10.45 -11.73 11.78
N ARG A 35 -9.64 -12.24 12.73
CA ARG A 35 -9.90 -13.53 13.38
C ARG A 35 -11.27 -13.54 14.06
N LEU A 36 -11.60 -12.49 14.80
CA LEU A 36 -12.90 -12.35 15.46
C LEU A 36 -14.06 -12.27 14.45
N ALA A 37 -13.86 -11.64 13.29
CA ALA A 37 -14.83 -11.62 12.20
C ALA A 37 -15.03 -13.00 11.52
N LEU A 38 -14.08 -13.91 11.67
CA LEU A 38 -14.16 -15.28 11.14
C LEU A 38 -14.82 -16.26 12.11
N GLU A 39 -14.72 -16.01 13.43
CA GLU A 39 -15.34 -16.83 14.51
C GLU A 39 -16.87 -16.66 14.62
N ILE A 40 -17.52 -16.09 13.60
CA ILE A 40 -18.94 -15.77 13.63
C ILE A 40 -19.77 -17.04 13.42
N LYS A 41 -20.03 -17.73 14.53
CA LYS A 41 -21.25 -18.55 14.72
C LYS A 41 -22.42 -17.67 15.16
N GLU A 42 -22.70 -16.59 14.42
CA GLU A 42 -23.84 -15.66 14.64
C GLU A 42 -23.90 -14.90 15.99
N ARG A 43 -22.86 -14.92 16.84
CA ARG A 43 -22.93 -14.23 18.14
C ARG A 43 -22.61 -12.73 18.01
N LEU A 44 -23.57 -11.88 18.37
CA LEU A 44 -23.45 -10.41 18.41
C LEU A 44 -22.15 -9.94 19.08
N LYS A 45 -21.73 -10.59 20.18
CA LYS A 45 -20.50 -10.27 20.91
C LYS A 45 -19.24 -10.26 20.04
N PHE A 46 -19.09 -11.20 19.10
CA PHE A 46 -17.90 -11.29 18.25
C PHE A 46 -17.93 -10.22 17.16
N ARG A 47 -19.12 -9.85 16.66
CA ARG A 47 -19.29 -8.73 15.72
C ARG A 47 -18.86 -7.41 16.35
N VAL A 48 -19.36 -7.13 17.55
CA VAL A 48 -19.03 -5.91 18.31
C VAL A 48 -17.55 -5.88 18.67
N LEU A 49 -16.99 -6.98 19.19
CA LEU A 49 -15.57 -7.03 19.56
C LEU A 49 -14.66 -6.89 18.34
N SER A 50 -14.97 -7.56 17.23
CA SER A 50 -14.24 -7.41 15.96
C SER A 50 -14.28 -5.96 15.47
N GLY A 51 -15.46 -5.35 15.47
CA GLY A 51 -15.65 -3.94 15.14
C GLY A 51 -14.80 -3.01 16.01
N ALA A 52 -14.89 -3.15 17.33
CA ALA A 52 -14.11 -2.34 18.28
C ALA A 52 -12.60 -2.48 18.04
N VAL A 53 -12.10 -3.71 17.82
CA VAL A 53 -10.70 -3.97 17.51
C VAL A 53 -10.28 -3.32 16.18
N PHE A 54 -11.13 -3.36 15.14
CA PHE A 54 -10.87 -2.62 13.90
C PHE A 54 -10.87 -1.10 14.12
N GLY A 55 -11.77 -0.57 14.97
CA GLY A 55 -11.77 0.85 15.35
C GLY A 55 -10.45 1.27 15.99
N ALA A 56 -9.91 0.44 16.89
CA ALA A 56 -8.58 0.66 17.47
C ALA A 56 -7.45 0.56 16.43
N ALA A 57 -7.52 -0.41 15.50
CA ALA A 57 -6.56 -0.53 14.41
C ALA A 57 -6.54 0.72 13.52
N ILE A 58 -7.71 1.26 13.18
CA ILE A 58 -7.88 2.48 12.37
C ILE A 58 -7.28 3.70 13.08
N ALA A 59 -7.42 3.78 14.41
CA ALA A 59 -6.82 4.83 15.21
C ALA A 59 -5.27 4.78 15.20
N CYS A 60 -4.67 3.59 15.07
CA CYS A 60 -3.23 3.44 14.90
C CYS A 60 -2.76 3.81 13.49
N LYS A 61 -3.52 3.42 12.45
CA LYS A 61 -3.23 3.73 11.05
C LYS A 61 -4.49 3.56 10.21
N ALA A 62 -4.67 4.40 9.18
CA ALA A 62 -5.94 4.43 8.45
C ALA A 62 -6.24 3.20 7.58
N PHE A 63 -5.24 2.42 7.15
CA PHE A 63 -5.44 1.36 6.14
C PHE A 63 -6.47 0.26 6.49
N PRO A 64 -6.67 -0.17 7.76
CA PRO A 64 -7.67 -1.17 8.11
C PRO A 64 -9.11 -0.73 7.81
N LEU A 65 -9.35 0.58 7.64
CA LEU A 65 -10.64 1.13 7.20
C LEU A 65 -11.08 0.54 5.86
N LEU A 66 -10.11 0.28 4.97
CA LEU A 66 -10.36 -0.29 3.63
C LEU A 66 -10.94 -1.71 3.70
N PHE A 67 -10.87 -2.39 4.84
CA PHE A 67 -11.38 -3.76 4.96
C PHE A 67 -12.84 -3.81 5.36
N LEU A 68 -13.36 -2.76 6.01
CA LEU A 68 -14.72 -2.76 6.55
C LEU A 68 -15.79 -2.97 5.47
N PRO A 69 -15.75 -2.30 4.29
CA PRO A 69 -16.81 -2.45 3.29
C PRO A 69 -17.02 -3.90 2.82
N PHE A 70 -15.95 -4.62 2.48
CA PHE A 70 -16.07 -6.02 2.06
C PHE A 70 -16.20 -7.01 3.22
N LEU A 71 -16.02 -6.57 4.48
CA LEU A 71 -16.33 -7.34 5.69
C LEU A 71 -17.75 -7.07 6.23
N TRP A 72 -18.57 -6.26 5.54
CA TRP A 72 -19.91 -5.88 6.00
C TRP A 72 -20.79 -7.05 6.43
N LYS A 73 -20.86 -8.13 5.65
CA LYS A 73 -21.66 -9.32 5.98
C LYS A 73 -21.30 -9.95 7.33
N ARG A 74 -20.02 -9.84 7.72
CA ARG A 74 -19.50 -10.36 8.98
C ARG A 74 -19.79 -9.40 10.12
N LEU A 75 -19.41 -8.13 9.98
CA LEU A 75 -19.54 -7.13 11.04
C LEU A 75 -20.99 -6.69 11.27
N LYS A 76 -21.77 -6.56 10.19
CA LYS A 76 -23.10 -5.95 10.12
C LYS A 76 -23.11 -4.56 10.79
N ALA A 77 -24.29 -3.97 10.96
CA ALA A 77 -24.42 -2.64 11.54
C ALA A 77 -23.75 -2.50 12.93
N TRP A 78 -23.87 -3.52 13.78
CA TRP A 78 -23.31 -3.49 15.14
C TRP A 78 -21.79 -3.50 15.19
N GLY A 79 -21.12 -4.27 14.33
CA GLY A 79 -19.67 -4.24 14.21
C GLY A 79 -19.18 -2.92 13.62
N MET A 80 -19.88 -2.36 12.63
CA MET A 80 -19.52 -1.04 12.07
C MET A 80 -19.70 0.08 13.11
N ALA A 81 -20.81 0.06 13.85
CA ALA A 81 -21.06 1.01 14.93
C ALA A 81 -19.97 0.90 15.99
N ALA A 82 -19.58 -0.31 16.40
CA ALA A 82 -18.50 -0.51 17.35
C ALA A 82 -17.16 0.03 16.83
N ALA A 83 -16.83 -0.18 15.55
CA ALA A 83 -15.62 0.39 14.95
C ALA A 83 -15.61 1.92 15.00
N GLY A 84 -16.73 2.55 14.60
CA GLY A 84 -16.88 4.01 14.65
C GLY A 84 -16.83 4.55 16.07
N ILE A 85 -17.55 3.94 17.01
CA ILE A 85 -17.57 4.35 18.42
C ILE A 85 -16.17 4.23 19.03
N THR A 86 -15.48 3.09 18.85
CA THR A 86 -14.13 2.93 19.40
C THR A 86 -13.16 3.96 18.82
N LEU A 87 -13.22 4.22 17.51
CA LEU A 87 -12.41 5.27 16.90
C LEU A 87 -12.71 6.64 17.53
N LEU A 88 -13.98 7.03 17.64
CA LEU A 88 -14.37 8.30 18.24
C LEU A 88 -13.93 8.42 19.70
N LEU A 89 -14.10 7.36 20.50
CA LEU A 89 -13.69 7.31 21.90
C LEU A 89 -12.17 7.53 22.05
N LEU A 90 -11.36 6.92 21.17
CA LEU A 90 -9.91 7.09 21.19
C LEU A 90 -9.48 8.51 20.76
N TYR A 91 -10.32 9.22 20.00
CA TYR A 91 -10.08 10.61 19.61
C TYR A 91 -10.60 11.64 20.63
N ILE A 92 -11.36 11.24 21.66
CA ILE A 92 -11.88 12.16 22.70
C ILE A 92 -10.79 13.05 23.32
N PRO A 93 -9.61 12.54 23.74
CA PRO A 93 -8.58 13.37 24.35
C PRO A 93 -8.05 14.48 23.44
N PHE A 94 -8.29 14.38 22.13
CA PHE A 94 -7.77 15.29 21.10
C PHE A 94 -8.81 16.29 20.59
N LEU A 95 -10.07 16.24 21.07
CA LEU A 95 -11.13 17.12 20.56
C LEU A 95 -10.81 18.62 20.69
N GLY A 96 -10.06 19.01 21.73
CA GLY A 96 -9.64 20.40 21.94
C GLY A 96 -8.69 20.94 20.87
N VAL A 97 -8.07 20.08 20.06
CA VAL A 97 -7.19 20.47 18.94
C VAL A 97 -7.98 20.99 17.73
N GLY A 98 -9.25 20.59 17.60
CA GLY A 98 -10.14 21.02 16.52
C GLY A 98 -9.63 20.61 15.13
N SER A 99 -9.76 21.51 14.14
CA SER A 99 -9.37 21.25 12.75
C SER A 99 -7.87 21.04 12.55
N ARG A 100 -7.03 21.43 13.51
CA ARG A 100 -5.57 21.23 13.43
C ARG A 100 -5.17 19.76 13.44
N LEU A 101 -6.06 18.85 13.86
CA LEU A 101 -5.85 17.40 13.73
C LEU A 101 -5.62 16.96 12.28
N PHE A 102 -6.19 17.71 11.32
CA PHE A 102 -6.09 17.39 9.90
C PHE A 102 -4.90 18.08 9.21
N THR A 103 -4.18 18.98 9.89
CA THR A 103 -3.05 19.70 9.29
C THR A 103 -1.94 18.76 8.83
N GLY A 104 -1.66 17.70 9.61
CA GLY A 104 -0.70 16.67 9.22
C GLY A 104 -1.13 15.91 7.97
N LEU A 105 -2.42 15.55 7.86
CA LEU A 105 -2.97 14.88 6.68
C LEU A 105 -2.95 15.80 5.44
N ALA A 106 -3.28 17.08 5.61
CA ALA A 106 -3.20 18.07 4.54
C ALA A 106 -1.74 18.23 4.06
N THR A 107 -0.80 18.39 4.99
CA THR A 107 0.63 18.54 4.66
C THR A 107 1.19 17.28 3.98
N TYR A 108 0.79 16.09 4.45
CA TYR A 108 1.16 14.82 3.83
C TYR A 108 0.58 14.71 2.41
N SER A 109 -0.69 15.07 2.23
CA SER A 109 -1.34 15.14 0.91
C SER A 109 -0.65 16.13 -0.02
N ASP A 110 -0.13 17.25 0.50
CA ASP A 110 0.48 18.28 -0.33
C ASP A 110 1.93 17.99 -0.69
N ARG A 111 2.74 17.49 0.25
CA ARG A 111 4.21 17.47 0.14
C ARG A 111 4.87 16.12 -0.05
N TRP A 112 4.26 15.01 0.38
CA TRP A 112 4.95 13.72 0.31
C TRP A 112 4.92 13.16 -1.10
N GLU A 113 6.05 12.63 -1.60
CA GLU A 113 6.12 12.07 -2.95
C GLU A 113 5.16 10.87 -3.13
N PHE A 114 4.46 10.83 -4.26
CA PHE A 114 3.45 9.81 -4.56
C PHE A 114 3.96 8.84 -5.62
N ASN A 115 4.56 7.73 -5.22
CA ASN A 115 4.96 6.60 -6.05
C ASN A 115 5.85 7.05 -7.22
N SER A 116 7.15 7.23 -6.93
CA SER A 116 8.12 7.77 -7.90
C SER A 116 8.14 6.98 -9.21
N GLY A 117 7.78 5.70 -9.21
CA GLY A 117 7.61 4.89 -10.42
C GLY A 117 6.39 5.27 -11.26
N LEU A 118 5.21 5.45 -10.64
CA LEU A 118 4.01 5.92 -11.36
C LEU A 118 4.17 7.37 -11.82
N VAL A 119 4.85 8.21 -11.02
CA VAL A 119 5.17 9.58 -11.42
C VAL A 119 6.08 9.54 -12.64
N ALA A 120 7.20 8.81 -12.60
CA ALA A 120 8.11 8.69 -13.74
C ALA A 120 7.42 8.14 -15.01
N PHE A 121 6.52 7.16 -14.87
CA PHE A 121 5.71 6.66 -15.99
C PHE A 121 4.78 7.75 -16.56
N ASN A 122 4.08 8.48 -15.69
CA ASN A 122 3.19 9.56 -16.10
C ASN A 122 3.95 10.66 -16.84
N GLU A 123 5.15 11.00 -16.37
CA GLU A 123 6.01 11.97 -17.04
C GLU A 123 6.44 11.50 -18.41
N TRP A 124 6.97 10.27 -18.52
CA TRP A 124 7.33 9.68 -19.81
C TRP A 124 6.16 9.72 -20.79
N TRP A 125 4.95 9.37 -20.32
CA TRP A 125 3.74 9.40 -21.13
C TRP A 125 3.33 10.82 -21.55
N ILE A 126 3.39 11.80 -20.64
CA ILE A 126 3.11 13.21 -20.95
C ILE A 126 4.12 13.74 -21.97
N SER A 127 5.42 13.47 -21.78
CA SER A 127 6.47 13.88 -22.72
C SER A 127 6.30 13.21 -24.09
N ALA A 128 5.92 11.94 -24.13
CA ALA A 128 5.60 11.24 -25.37
C ALA A 128 4.41 11.88 -26.10
N LEU A 129 3.32 12.20 -25.39
CA LEU A 129 2.17 12.89 -25.96
C LEU A 129 2.52 14.30 -26.44
N GLN A 130 3.32 15.06 -25.70
CA GLN A 130 3.79 16.38 -26.10
C GLN A 130 4.65 16.31 -27.37
N SER A 131 5.51 15.29 -27.51
CA SER A 131 6.32 15.08 -28.71
C SER A 131 5.48 14.78 -29.96
N LEU A 132 4.27 14.22 -29.77
CA LEU A 132 3.29 13.96 -30.82
C LEU A 132 2.45 15.21 -31.17
N TRP A 133 2.39 16.20 -30.26
CA TRP A 133 1.67 17.46 -30.40
C TRP A 133 2.65 18.64 -30.54
N VAL A 134 3.41 18.66 -31.64
CA VAL A 134 4.25 19.79 -32.02
C VAL A 134 3.36 21.01 -32.33
N SER A 135 3.13 21.88 -31.34
CA SER A 135 2.81 23.33 -31.49
C SER A 135 2.39 24.06 -30.21
N ALA A 136 2.26 23.42 -29.04
CA ALA A 136 1.96 24.16 -27.82
C ALA A 136 3.26 24.64 -27.13
N PRO A 137 3.52 25.96 -27.04
CA PRO A 137 4.59 26.45 -26.18
C PRO A 137 4.23 26.07 -24.74
N VAL A 138 5.18 25.48 -24.02
CA VAL A 138 5.11 25.31 -22.58
C VAL A 138 5.17 26.69 -21.97
N THR A 139 4.01 27.36 -21.82
CA THR A 139 3.91 28.47 -20.88
C THR A 139 4.13 27.86 -19.50
N GLU A 140 5.24 28.21 -18.86
CA GLU A 140 5.40 28.13 -17.41
C GLU A 140 4.18 28.82 -16.78
N SER A 141 3.10 28.07 -16.54
CA SER A 141 1.91 28.58 -15.88
C SER A 141 2.20 28.66 -14.39
N VAL A 142 3.00 29.64 -13.99
CA VAL A 142 3.18 30.04 -12.59
C VAL A 142 1.79 30.10 -11.95
N ARG A 143 1.53 29.29 -10.92
CA ARG A 143 0.34 29.47 -10.08
C ARG A 143 0.30 30.93 -9.65
N GLY A 144 -0.89 31.52 -9.54
CA GLY A 144 -1.06 32.92 -9.10
C GLY A 144 -0.49 33.28 -7.72
N ASP A 145 0.22 32.36 -7.05
CA ASP A 145 0.97 32.50 -5.81
C ASP A 145 2.49 32.62 -6.01
N GLY A 146 3.01 32.55 -7.24
CA GLY A 146 4.43 32.72 -7.55
C GLY A 146 5.30 31.48 -7.35
N VAL A 147 4.71 30.30 -7.14
CA VAL A 147 5.44 29.03 -7.02
C VAL A 147 5.70 28.45 -8.42
N PRO A 148 6.95 28.09 -8.79
CA PRO A 148 7.24 27.38 -10.03
C PRO A 148 6.41 26.08 -10.12
N ASN A 149 5.94 25.72 -11.32
CA ASN A 149 5.20 24.47 -11.52
C ASN A 149 6.06 23.23 -11.23
N ALA A 150 7.38 23.36 -11.34
CA ALA A 150 8.34 22.34 -10.96
C ALA A 150 8.42 22.22 -9.44
N LEU A 151 7.92 21.11 -8.89
CA LEU A 151 7.93 20.85 -7.45
C LEU A 151 9.27 20.30 -6.96
N PHE A 152 9.97 19.54 -7.80
CA PHE A 152 11.30 18.98 -7.54
C PHE A 152 11.92 18.41 -8.84
N THR A 153 13.20 18.04 -8.79
CA THR A 153 13.97 17.48 -9.92
C THR A 153 14.42 16.06 -9.58
N PHE A 154 14.14 15.09 -10.46
CA PHE A 154 14.64 13.71 -10.34
C PHE A 154 15.26 13.26 -11.68
N ALA A 155 16.48 12.74 -11.65
CA ALA A 155 17.26 12.41 -12.85
C ALA A 155 17.36 13.58 -13.87
N GLY A 156 17.46 14.82 -13.39
CA GLY A 156 17.56 16.02 -14.24
C GLY A 156 16.25 16.45 -14.92
N VAL A 157 15.13 15.77 -14.65
CA VAL A 157 13.81 16.12 -15.18
C VAL A 157 13.05 16.97 -14.17
N GLU A 158 12.39 18.03 -14.61
CA GLU A 158 11.56 18.91 -13.77
C GLU A 158 10.11 18.40 -13.69
N PHE A 159 9.64 18.12 -12.48
CA PHE A 159 8.35 17.47 -12.26
C PHE A 159 7.25 18.49 -11.99
N THR A 160 6.21 18.53 -12.85
CA THR A 160 5.10 19.47 -12.69
C THR A 160 4.04 18.97 -11.71
N LEU A 161 3.35 19.93 -11.08
CA LEU A 161 2.20 19.69 -10.20
C LEU A 161 1.12 18.78 -10.84
N ASP A 162 0.96 18.81 -12.17
CA ASP A 162 -0.04 18.03 -12.91
C ASP A 162 0.29 16.53 -12.95
N ALA A 163 1.55 16.16 -13.18
CA ALA A 163 1.99 14.76 -13.18
C ALA A 163 1.83 14.12 -11.79
N PHE A 164 2.13 14.92 -10.75
CA PHE A 164 1.97 14.53 -9.36
C PHE A 164 0.51 14.32 -8.96
N PHE A 165 -0.40 15.21 -9.36
CA PHE A 165 -1.84 15.02 -9.16
C PHE A 165 -2.39 13.83 -9.95
N MET A 166 -1.91 13.60 -11.16
CA MET A 166 -2.35 12.46 -11.97
C MET A 166 -1.92 11.12 -11.35
N ALA A 167 -0.71 11.02 -10.80
CA ALA A 167 -0.23 9.83 -10.09
C ALA A 167 -1.09 9.52 -8.86
N LYS A 168 -1.48 10.55 -8.10
CA LYS A 168 -2.45 10.44 -6.99
C LYS A 168 -3.79 9.93 -7.44
N ALA A 169 -4.34 10.51 -8.52
CA ALA A 169 -5.63 10.14 -9.04
C ALA A 169 -5.63 8.67 -9.50
N ILE A 170 -4.62 8.24 -10.25
CA ILE A 170 -4.46 6.85 -10.69
C ILE A 170 -4.36 5.90 -9.48
N SER A 171 -3.51 6.23 -8.52
CA SER A 171 -3.33 5.44 -7.29
C SER A 171 -4.63 5.31 -6.49
N GLY A 172 -5.34 6.43 -6.30
CA GLY A 172 -6.64 6.48 -5.64
C GLY A 172 -7.69 5.66 -6.38
N LEU A 173 -7.74 5.75 -7.71
CA LEU A 173 -8.65 4.97 -8.56
C LEU A 173 -8.34 3.47 -8.48
N LEU A 174 -7.07 3.06 -8.44
CA LEU A 174 -6.69 1.65 -8.28
C LEU A 174 -7.13 1.10 -6.92
N ILE A 175 -6.90 1.86 -5.84
CA ILE A 175 -7.29 1.49 -4.48
C ILE A 175 -8.81 1.42 -4.36
N LEU A 176 -9.53 2.46 -4.79
CA LEU A 176 -10.99 2.53 -4.72
C LEU A 176 -11.65 1.52 -5.65
N GLY A 177 -11.10 1.30 -6.85
CA GLY A 177 -11.56 0.29 -7.79
C GLY A 177 -11.45 -1.12 -7.23
N MET A 178 -10.31 -1.45 -6.61
CA MET A 178 -10.13 -2.73 -5.92
C MET A 178 -11.07 -2.87 -4.71
N LEU A 179 -11.21 -1.82 -3.90
CA LEU A 179 -12.15 -1.80 -2.78
C LEU A 179 -13.60 -2.06 -3.25
N GLY A 180 -14.03 -1.34 -4.29
CA GLY A 180 -15.34 -1.50 -4.91
C GLY A 180 -15.56 -2.91 -5.45
N TYR A 181 -14.58 -3.45 -6.18
CA TYR A 181 -14.61 -4.82 -6.69
C TYR A 181 -14.73 -5.86 -5.57
N LEU A 182 -13.85 -5.81 -4.56
CA LEU A 182 -13.88 -6.76 -3.44
C LEU A 182 -15.18 -6.65 -2.64
N THR A 183 -15.70 -5.44 -2.46
CA THR A 183 -16.98 -5.20 -1.79
C THR A 183 -18.13 -5.79 -2.59
N TRP A 184 -18.18 -5.54 -3.90
CA TRP A 184 -19.19 -6.08 -4.80
C TRP A 184 -19.20 -7.61 -4.82
N VAL A 185 -18.03 -8.25 -4.97
CA VAL A 185 -17.90 -9.71 -4.91
C VAL A 185 -18.37 -10.24 -3.56
N SER A 186 -17.93 -9.62 -2.46
CA SER A 186 -18.33 -10.03 -1.10
C SER A 186 -19.84 -9.90 -0.88
N LEU A 187 -20.48 -8.86 -1.44
CA LEU A 187 -21.92 -8.64 -1.33
C LEU A 187 -22.74 -9.60 -2.22
N LYS A 188 -22.19 -10.10 -3.32
CA LYS A 188 -22.87 -11.10 -4.18
C LYS A 188 -22.77 -12.54 -3.68
N GLU A 189 -21.72 -12.87 -2.94
CA GLU A 189 -21.49 -14.22 -2.42
C GLU A 189 -22.62 -14.64 -1.45
N SER A 190 -23.28 -15.78 -1.67
CA SER A 190 -24.28 -16.28 -0.72
C SER A 190 -23.62 -16.52 0.65
N GLU A 191 -24.29 -16.16 1.75
CA GLU A 191 -23.87 -16.58 3.10
C GLU A 191 -24.18 -18.07 3.27
N GLU A 192 -23.49 -18.93 2.52
CA GLU A 192 -23.58 -20.36 2.72
C GLU A 192 -22.92 -20.73 4.05
N ARG A 193 -23.68 -21.46 4.88
CA ARG A 193 -23.18 -22.02 6.14
C ARG A 193 -22.07 -23.01 5.81
N GLY A 194 -20.81 -22.57 5.90
CA GLY A 194 -19.64 -23.37 5.56
C GLY A 194 -18.65 -22.69 4.60
N ALA A 195 -18.93 -21.47 4.13
CA ALA A 195 -18.00 -20.71 3.29
C ALA A 195 -16.62 -20.62 3.96
N SER A 196 -15.58 -20.95 3.20
CA SER A 196 -14.23 -21.10 3.74
C SER A 196 -13.75 -19.79 4.38
N PRO A 197 -13.26 -19.81 5.64
CA PRO A 197 -12.79 -18.61 6.33
C PRO A 197 -11.57 -17.98 5.66
N ILE A 198 -10.92 -18.69 4.74
CA ILE A 198 -9.76 -18.19 4.00
C ILE A 198 -10.11 -17.11 2.97
N VAL A 199 -11.35 -17.08 2.46
CA VAL A 199 -11.77 -16.17 1.38
C VAL A 199 -11.69 -14.70 1.83
N PRO A 200 -12.30 -14.28 2.96
CA PRO A 200 -12.13 -12.92 3.47
C PRO A 200 -10.67 -12.58 3.79
N VAL A 201 -9.88 -13.53 4.29
CA VAL A 201 -8.46 -13.32 4.60
C VAL A 201 -7.68 -13.03 3.31
N ARG A 202 -7.99 -13.73 2.22
CA ARG A 202 -7.42 -13.48 0.90
C ARG A 202 -7.80 -12.10 0.36
N ARG A 203 -9.03 -11.63 0.60
CA ARG A 203 -9.46 -10.27 0.22
C ARG A 203 -8.65 -9.19 0.95
N VAL A 204 -8.40 -9.36 2.26
CA VAL A 204 -7.53 -8.47 3.04
C VAL A 204 -6.09 -8.49 2.49
N TYR A 205 -5.53 -9.67 2.24
CA TYR A 205 -4.21 -9.81 1.62
C TYR A 205 -4.10 -9.08 0.27
N LEU A 206 -5.09 -9.27 -0.61
CA LEU A 206 -5.12 -8.59 -1.91
C LEU A 206 -5.25 -7.07 -1.75
N MET A 207 -6.07 -6.59 -0.82
CA MET A 207 -6.24 -5.16 -0.57
C MET A 207 -4.96 -4.53 -0.01
N ILE A 208 -4.24 -5.20 0.89
CA ILE A 208 -2.92 -4.76 1.37
C ILE A 208 -1.92 -4.73 0.21
N GLY A 209 -1.88 -5.78 -0.61
CA GLY A 209 -1.00 -5.82 -1.79
C GLY A 209 -1.29 -4.68 -2.78
N THR A 210 -2.56 -4.41 -3.07
CA THR A 210 -2.97 -3.26 -3.89
C THR A 210 -2.57 -1.95 -3.25
N LEU A 211 -2.79 -1.80 -1.94
CA LEU A 211 -2.37 -0.61 -1.22
C LEU A 211 -0.86 -0.42 -1.33
N LEU A 212 -0.03 -1.43 -1.10
CA LEU A 212 1.43 -1.31 -1.17
C LEU A 212 1.95 -1.02 -2.60
N LEU A 213 1.27 -1.53 -3.63
CA LEU A 213 1.62 -1.28 -5.03
C LEU A 213 1.20 0.11 -5.52
N ALA A 214 0.02 0.55 -5.09
CA ALA A 214 -0.54 1.86 -5.44
C ALA A 214 -0.19 2.93 -4.41
N SER A 215 0.45 2.58 -3.29
CA SER A 215 0.77 3.53 -2.22
C SER A 215 1.75 4.55 -2.76
N PRO A 216 1.58 5.81 -2.36
CA PRO A 216 2.55 6.85 -2.68
C PRO A 216 3.92 6.64 -2.08
N VAL A 217 3.96 6.09 -0.89
CA VAL A 217 5.18 5.90 -0.14
C VAL A 217 5.15 4.47 0.34
N THR A 218 6.16 3.71 -0.06
CA THR A 218 6.34 2.33 0.37
C THR A 218 7.68 2.25 1.07
N ASP A 219 7.73 2.83 2.27
CA ASP A 219 8.87 2.62 3.15
C ASP A 219 8.97 1.14 3.54
N PRO A 220 10.17 0.62 3.83
CA PRO A 220 10.36 -0.80 4.11
C PRO A 220 9.44 -1.35 5.21
N TRP A 221 9.15 -0.58 6.26
CA TRP A 221 8.28 -1.01 7.35
C TRP A 221 6.81 -1.23 6.94
N TYR A 222 6.34 -0.64 5.84
CA TYR A 222 4.99 -0.92 5.31
C TYR A 222 4.90 -2.31 4.68
N LEU A 223 5.98 -2.83 4.11
CA LEU A 223 6.00 -4.20 3.58
C LEU A 223 5.81 -5.24 4.68
N CYS A 224 6.12 -4.91 5.94
CA CYS A 224 5.84 -5.80 7.06
C CYS A 224 4.33 -6.10 7.24
N TRP A 225 3.44 -5.24 6.74
CA TRP A 225 1.99 -5.45 6.83
C TRP A 225 1.52 -6.69 6.06
N ILE A 226 2.21 -7.06 4.98
CA ILE A 226 1.82 -8.21 4.16
C ILE A 226 2.42 -9.53 4.65
N VAL A 227 3.52 -9.47 5.41
CA VAL A 227 4.30 -10.66 5.83
C VAL A 227 3.46 -11.72 6.56
N PRO A 228 2.56 -11.38 7.52
CA PRO A 228 1.72 -12.39 8.18
C PRO A 228 0.83 -13.17 7.20
N PHE A 229 0.42 -12.54 6.11
CA PHE A 229 -0.40 -13.16 5.07
C PHE A 229 0.42 -14.07 4.17
N LEU A 230 1.73 -13.86 4.02
CA LEU A 230 2.62 -14.76 3.28
C LEU A 230 2.77 -16.13 3.95
N CYS A 231 2.47 -16.23 5.25
CA CYS A 231 2.35 -17.51 5.95
C CYS A 231 1.13 -18.34 5.46
N LEU A 232 0.11 -17.69 4.89
CA LEU A 232 -1.13 -18.32 4.40
C LEU A 232 -1.17 -18.40 2.87
N PHE A 233 -0.64 -17.38 2.21
CA PHE A 233 -0.57 -17.23 0.76
C PHE A 233 0.89 -16.99 0.34
N PRO A 234 1.77 -18.00 0.40
CA PRO A 234 3.16 -17.82 -0.02
C PRO A 234 3.24 -17.32 -1.45
N ASN A 235 3.92 -16.20 -1.66
CA ASN A 235 4.07 -15.58 -2.96
C ASN A 235 5.52 -15.18 -3.18
N LYS A 236 6.13 -15.70 -4.26
CA LYS A 236 7.55 -15.48 -4.55
C LYS A 236 7.92 -14.01 -4.72
N ALA A 237 7.06 -13.22 -5.36
CA ALA A 237 7.30 -11.80 -5.58
C ALA A 237 7.35 -11.06 -4.24
N TRP A 238 6.33 -11.23 -3.40
CA TRP A 238 6.29 -10.58 -2.09
C TRP A 238 7.40 -11.07 -1.14
N LEU A 239 7.72 -12.36 -1.16
CA LEU A 239 8.85 -12.89 -0.38
C LEU A 239 10.17 -12.25 -0.82
N TYR A 240 10.41 -12.16 -2.13
CA TYR A 240 11.57 -11.47 -2.68
C TYR A 240 11.59 -10.01 -2.23
N PHE A 241 10.48 -9.29 -2.40
CA PHE A 241 10.42 -7.86 -2.11
C PHE A 241 10.67 -7.57 -0.63
N THR A 242 10.11 -8.38 0.28
CA THR A 242 10.39 -8.24 1.72
C THR A 242 11.85 -8.50 2.07
N PHE A 243 12.58 -9.27 1.26
CA PHE A 243 14.01 -9.49 1.46
C PHE A 243 14.85 -8.38 0.82
N SER A 244 14.55 -8.02 -0.43
CA SER A 244 15.30 -7.01 -1.18
C SER A 244 15.09 -5.60 -0.64
N ALA A 245 13.98 -5.32 0.04
CA ALA A 245 13.73 -4.02 0.68
C ALA A 245 14.83 -3.62 1.70
N GLN A 246 15.65 -4.57 2.18
CA GLN A 246 16.82 -4.25 3.00
C GLN A 246 17.89 -3.44 2.24
N VAL A 247 17.92 -3.55 0.90
CA VAL A 247 18.81 -2.78 0.02
C VAL A 247 18.54 -1.28 0.12
N TYR A 248 17.31 -0.88 0.48
CA TYR A 248 16.96 0.51 0.78
C TYR A 248 17.94 1.17 1.77
N TYR A 249 18.40 0.42 2.78
CA TYR A 249 19.30 0.98 3.80
C TYR A 249 20.72 1.25 3.31
N LEU A 250 21.11 0.76 2.14
CA LEU A 250 22.37 1.15 1.50
C LEU A 250 22.36 2.62 1.10
N TYR A 251 21.18 3.24 0.95
CA TYR A 251 21.06 4.67 0.70
C TYR A 251 21.80 5.51 1.75
N PHE A 252 21.75 5.08 3.02
CA PHE A 252 22.30 5.81 4.16
C PHE A 252 23.74 5.41 4.49
N TRP A 253 24.36 4.52 3.71
CA TRP A 253 25.69 4.00 4.00
C TRP A 253 26.79 4.81 3.31
N ASN A 254 27.64 5.50 4.09
CA ASN A 254 28.92 6.12 3.66
C ASN A 254 28.94 6.69 2.23
N ASP A 255 27.99 7.57 1.90
CA ASP A 255 27.85 8.22 0.58
C ASP A 255 27.74 7.26 -0.61
N TRP A 256 27.51 5.96 -0.36
CA TRP A 256 27.46 4.93 -1.39
C TRP A 256 26.41 5.28 -2.43
N SER A 257 25.27 5.82 -2.02
CA SER A 257 24.16 6.26 -2.87
C SER A 257 24.51 7.33 -3.89
N TYR A 258 25.62 8.05 -3.71
CA TYR A 258 26.05 9.14 -4.59
C TYR A 258 27.16 8.72 -5.57
N VAL A 259 27.57 7.45 -5.57
CA VAL A 259 28.55 6.95 -6.55
C VAL A 259 27.91 7.00 -7.94
N THR A 260 28.46 7.83 -8.82
CA THR A 260 27.90 8.09 -10.16
C THR A 260 28.47 7.18 -11.25
N PHE A 261 27.66 6.91 -12.28
CA PHE A 261 28.04 6.04 -13.40
C PHE A 261 27.77 6.71 -14.76
N SER A 262 28.72 7.52 -15.24
CA SER A 262 28.58 8.22 -16.53
C SER A 262 28.32 7.28 -17.71
N ASP A 263 28.95 6.11 -17.72
CA ASP A 263 28.88 5.14 -18.82
C ASP A 263 27.53 4.39 -18.87
N LEU A 264 26.71 4.48 -17.82
CA LEU A 264 25.41 3.82 -17.70
C LEU A 264 24.23 4.82 -17.72
N SER A 265 24.51 6.11 -17.88
CA SER A 265 23.50 7.17 -17.99
C SER A 265 22.48 6.92 -19.11
N TRP A 266 22.89 6.31 -20.23
CA TRP A 266 22.00 5.92 -21.32
C TRP A 266 20.97 4.84 -20.96
N LEU A 267 21.19 4.09 -19.87
CA LEU A 267 20.24 3.16 -19.26
C LEU A 267 19.39 3.82 -18.17
N GLY A 268 19.55 5.12 -17.93
CA GLY A 268 18.93 5.85 -16.82
C GLY A 268 19.53 5.52 -15.45
N VAL A 269 20.79 5.09 -15.41
CA VAL A 269 21.53 4.76 -14.17
C VAL A 269 22.61 5.81 -13.96
N ASP A 270 22.25 6.88 -13.25
CA ASP A 270 23.16 7.98 -12.98
C ASP A 270 23.94 7.78 -11.67
N SER A 271 23.40 7.01 -10.73
CA SER A 271 24.04 6.64 -9.47
C SER A 271 23.78 5.19 -9.04
N SER A 272 24.51 4.76 -8.02
CA SER A 272 24.33 3.47 -7.35
C SER A 272 22.95 3.30 -6.72
N TRP A 273 22.27 4.41 -6.38
CA TRP A 273 20.92 4.36 -5.83
C TRP A 273 19.90 3.86 -6.84
N GLU A 274 20.03 4.22 -8.13
CA GLU A 274 19.19 3.65 -9.19
C GLU A 274 19.39 2.14 -9.28
N ILE A 275 20.62 1.66 -9.15
CA ILE A 275 20.95 0.22 -9.16
C ILE A 275 20.27 -0.48 -7.97
N ALA A 276 20.37 0.09 -6.77
CA ALA A 276 19.71 -0.44 -5.58
C ALA A 276 18.18 -0.58 -5.78
N ARG A 277 17.53 0.44 -6.33
CA ARG A 277 16.09 0.40 -6.65
C ARG A 277 15.78 -0.61 -7.74
N MET A 278 16.61 -0.71 -8.77
CA MET A 278 16.43 -1.72 -9.82
C MET A 278 16.49 -3.14 -9.26
N VAL A 279 17.45 -3.43 -8.37
CA VAL A 279 17.55 -4.72 -7.67
C VAL A 279 16.30 -4.99 -6.84
N GLU A 280 15.74 -3.97 -6.19
CA GLU A 280 14.54 -4.13 -5.37
C GLU A 280 13.28 -4.39 -6.21
N TYR A 281 13.02 -3.55 -7.23
CA TYR A 281 11.74 -3.52 -7.93
C TYR A 281 11.68 -4.39 -9.19
N ILE A 282 12.75 -4.48 -10.00
CA ILE A 282 12.69 -5.22 -11.27
C ILE A 282 12.37 -6.70 -11.04
N PRO A 283 13.11 -7.45 -10.18
CA PRO A 283 12.81 -8.86 -9.98
C PRO A 283 11.46 -9.06 -9.29
N PHE A 284 11.05 -8.13 -8.43
CA PHE A 284 9.71 -8.14 -7.83
C PHE A 284 8.61 -8.12 -8.89
N PHE A 285 8.62 -7.14 -9.81
CA PHE A 285 7.61 -7.04 -10.85
C PHE A 285 7.69 -8.20 -11.85
N LEU A 286 8.89 -8.65 -12.21
CA LEU A 286 9.06 -9.84 -13.07
C LEU A 286 8.46 -11.09 -12.42
N LEU A 287 8.70 -11.31 -11.12
CA LEU A 287 8.12 -12.43 -10.38
C LEU A 287 6.60 -12.31 -10.24
N LEU A 288 6.08 -11.09 -10.10
CA LEU A 288 4.65 -10.83 -10.01
C LEU A 288 3.94 -11.18 -11.34
N VAL A 289 4.48 -10.71 -12.46
CA VAL A 289 3.98 -11.02 -13.81
C VAL A 289 4.13 -12.51 -14.12
N TRP A 290 5.29 -13.09 -13.81
CA TRP A 290 5.53 -14.52 -13.98
C TRP A 290 4.53 -15.37 -13.18
N GLY A 291 4.31 -15.03 -11.90
CA GLY A 291 3.37 -15.74 -11.04
C GLY A 291 1.93 -15.64 -11.55
N TRP A 292 1.52 -14.46 -12.02
CA TRP A 292 0.20 -14.26 -12.62
C TRP A 292 0.02 -15.07 -13.90
N TRP A 293 1.02 -15.08 -14.78
CA TRP A 293 0.99 -15.83 -16.04
C TRP A 293 0.85 -17.34 -15.81
N HIS A 294 1.62 -17.91 -14.87
CA HIS A 294 1.59 -19.34 -14.56
C HIS A 294 0.32 -19.74 -13.81
N SER A 295 -0.22 -18.87 -12.95
CA SER A 295 -1.51 -19.08 -12.29
C SER A 295 -2.66 -19.22 -13.31
N ARG A 296 -2.62 -18.46 -14.41
CA ARG A 296 -3.60 -18.58 -15.50
C ARG A 296 -3.53 -19.93 -16.22
N LYS A 297 -2.33 -20.42 -16.52
CA LYS A 297 -2.15 -21.71 -17.20
C LYS A 297 -2.60 -22.90 -16.35
N ASN A 298 -2.41 -22.82 -15.03
CA ASN A 298 -2.83 -23.89 -14.10
C ASN A 298 -4.32 -23.81 -13.70
N SER A 299 -5.02 -22.72 -14.06
CA SER A 299 -6.43 -22.51 -13.70
C SER A 299 -7.43 -23.29 -14.56
N GLU A 300 -6.98 -24.11 -15.51
CA GLU A 300 -7.83 -25.11 -16.17
C GLU A 300 -8.25 -26.25 -15.20
N THR A 301 -7.65 -26.33 -14.01
CA THR A 301 -7.89 -27.42 -13.03
C THR A 301 -8.42 -26.99 -11.66
N ILE A 302 -8.55 -25.69 -11.34
CA ILE A 302 -9.01 -25.22 -10.02
C ILE A 302 -9.92 -23.99 -10.18
N PRO A 303 -11.09 -23.90 -9.51
CA PRO A 303 -12.01 -22.77 -9.66
C PRO A 303 -11.33 -21.44 -9.32
N ARG A 304 -11.51 -20.43 -10.18
CA ARG A 304 -11.09 -19.05 -9.89
C ARG A 304 -12.09 -18.40 -8.94
N LEU A 305 -11.54 -17.69 -7.95
CA LEU A 305 -12.19 -16.80 -6.96
C LEU A 305 -13.58 -17.20 -6.48
#